data_AF-E5AR95-F1
#
_entry.id   AF-E5AR95-F1
#
_cell.length_a   1.000
_cell.length_b   1.000
_cell.length_c   1.000
_cell.angle_alpha   90.00
_cell.angle_beta   90.00
_cell.angle_gamma   90.00
#
_symmetry.space_group_name_H-M   'P 1'
#
loop_
_entity.id
_entity.type
_entity.pdbx_description
1 polymer ?
#
loop_
_entity_poly.entity_id
_entity_poly.type
_entity_poly.pdbx_seq_one_letter_code
_entity_poly.pdbx_strand_id
1 'polypeptide(L)'
;MSQLPDDQFPFASTYQNFISRLPELNAAEQAELIVELAFQLQYGILGASHVNAVTTIAEYYQILQEWVRRLPKLYQGEPIGALANSMWALNAQRFEHYVELRDLALLLPNHQLGNALRYLPVALETLPWEHHAYELSLLEDAAQRVIPGQRTLVAVGLIKAAPGVGEALSKRMWQLALHLLDGGNETDILDVFHELEKTDSILALEENPRIILYLPKHAKTEIKDFIERNRISQAICDELFTYLAQRTYS
;
A
#
# COMPACT_ATOMS: atom_id res chain seq x y z
N MET A 1 36.91 -11.26 23.84
CA MET A 1 36.09 -10.53 22.86
C MET A 1 35.75 -11.51 21.74
N SER A 2 34.57 -12.11 21.81
CA SER A 2 34.08 -12.98 20.74
C SER A 2 33.55 -12.10 19.62
N GLN A 3 34.17 -12.18 18.44
CA GLN A 3 33.59 -11.66 17.21
C GLN A 3 32.35 -12.51 16.89
N LEU A 4 31.20 -11.86 16.80
CA LEU A 4 30.00 -12.45 16.20
C LEU A 4 30.27 -12.64 14.69
N PRO A 5 29.77 -13.71 14.06
CA PRO A 5 29.94 -13.90 12.63
C PRO A 5 29.03 -12.91 11.89
N ASP A 6 29.66 -12.00 11.14
CA ASP A 6 29.04 -11.35 9.99
C ASP A 6 28.67 -12.42 8.95
N ASP A 7 27.41 -12.37 8.49
CA ASP A 7 26.80 -13.10 7.38
C ASP A 7 26.66 -14.63 7.46
N GLN A 8 25.40 -15.12 7.41
CA GLN A 8 24.97 -16.25 6.55
C GLN A 8 23.48 -16.64 6.75
N PHE A 9 22.56 -15.82 6.28
CA PHE A 9 21.31 -16.34 5.70
C PHE A 9 21.09 -15.63 4.37
N PRO A 10 21.49 -16.23 3.24
CA PRO A 10 21.37 -15.56 1.95
C PRO A 10 19.89 -15.37 1.66
N PHE A 11 19.42 -14.12 1.66
CA PHE A 11 18.05 -13.74 1.31
C PHE A 11 17.54 -14.54 0.11
N ALA A 12 18.33 -14.57 -0.97
CA ALA A 12 18.01 -15.31 -2.19
C ALA A 12 17.76 -16.83 -1.96
N SER A 13 18.54 -17.49 -1.12
CA SER A 13 18.38 -18.93 -0.85
C SER A 13 17.12 -19.23 -0.02
N THR A 14 16.84 -18.39 0.98
CA THR A 14 15.65 -18.51 1.80
C THR A 14 14.39 -18.17 0.99
N TYR A 15 14.45 -17.12 0.18
CA TYR A 15 13.37 -16.68 -0.69
C TYR A 15 13.03 -17.75 -1.74
N GLN A 16 14.04 -18.32 -2.39
CA GLN A 16 13.87 -19.41 -3.36
C GLN A 16 13.27 -20.67 -2.71
N ASN A 17 13.66 -21.00 -1.47
CA ASN A 17 13.09 -22.11 -0.72
C ASN A 17 11.61 -21.89 -0.37
N PHE A 18 11.17 -20.65 -0.17
CA PHE A 18 9.76 -20.36 0.01
C PHE A 18 8.99 -20.42 -1.31
N ILE A 19 9.53 -19.87 -2.40
CA ILE A 19 8.94 -19.98 -3.74
C ILE A 19 8.71 -21.45 -4.14
N SER A 20 9.69 -22.32 -3.88
CA SER A 20 9.60 -23.73 -4.29
C SER A 20 8.47 -24.50 -3.60
N ARG A 21 7.93 -23.98 -2.49
CA ARG A 21 6.80 -24.57 -1.75
C ARG A 21 5.44 -24.18 -2.33
N LEU A 22 5.33 -23.08 -3.10
CA LEU A 22 4.06 -22.60 -3.64
C LEU A 22 3.22 -23.68 -4.37
N PRO A 23 3.81 -24.58 -5.20
CA PRO A 23 3.04 -25.63 -5.87
C PRO A 23 2.36 -26.64 -4.95
N GLU A 24 2.85 -26.80 -3.72
CA GLU A 24 2.36 -27.80 -2.75
C GLU A 24 1.25 -27.24 -1.84
N LEU A 25 1.10 -25.92 -1.81
CA LEU A 25 0.18 -25.20 -0.94
C LEU A 25 -1.22 -25.10 -1.57
N ASN A 26 -2.24 -24.98 -0.72
CA ASN A 26 -3.59 -24.64 -1.18
C ASN A 26 -3.68 -23.15 -1.55
N ALA A 27 -4.77 -22.74 -2.22
CA ALA A 27 -4.91 -21.38 -2.74
C ALA A 27 -4.85 -20.27 -1.66
N ALA A 28 -5.35 -20.54 -0.45
CA ALA A 28 -5.28 -19.57 0.64
C ALA A 28 -3.84 -19.44 1.17
N GLU A 29 -3.18 -20.57 1.41
CA GLU A 29 -1.78 -20.62 1.84
C GLU A 29 -0.83 -20.02 0.79
N GLN A 30 -1.12 -20.23 -0.51
CA GLN A 30 -0.39 -19.58 -1.59
C GLN A 30 -0.54 -18.06 -1.53
N ALA A 31 -1.75 -17.55 -1.34
CA ALA A 31 -1.98 -16.12 -1.24
C ALA A 31 -1.24 -15.50 -0.05
N GLU A 32 -1.32 -16.11 1.13
CA GLU A 32 -0.59 -15.67 2.33
C GLU A 32 0.92 -15.65 2.10
N LEU A 33 1.47 -16.72 1.52
CA LEU A 33 2.91 -16.79 1.26
C LEU A 33 3.34 -15.75 0.21
N ILE A 34 2.54 -15.51 -0.83
CA ILE A 34 2.86 -14.49 -1.85
C ILE A 34 2.87 -13.08 -1.21
N VAL A 35 1.92 -12.79 -0.32
CA VAL A 35 1.88 -11.51 0.40
C VAL A 35 3.16 -11.30 1.20
N GLU A 36 3.57 -12.30 1.99
CA GLU A 36 4.80 -12.25 2.78
C GLU A 36 6.04 -12.09 1.90
N LEU A 37 6.13 -12.86 0.81
CA LEU A 37 7.24 -12.77 -0.13
C LEU A 37 7.28 -11.42 -0.87
N ALA A 38 6.12 -10.82 -1.18
CA ALA A 38 6.06 -9.49 -1.79
C ALA A 38 6.55 -8.41 -0.82
N PHE A 39 6.14 -8.46 0.45
CA PHE A 39 6.70 -7.56 1.47
C PHE A 39 8.20 -7.78 1.68
N GLN A 40 8.70 -9.01 1.62
CA GLN A 40 10.13 -9.27 1.73
C GLN A 40 10.96 -8.70 0.55
N LEU A 41 10.39 -8.57 -0.66
CA LEU A 41 11.07 -7.87 -1.76
C LEU A 41 11.39 -6.41 -1.41
N GLN A 42 10.55 -5.79 -0.58
CA GLN A 42 10.76 -4.45 -0.06
C GLN A 42 12.05 -4.38 0.80
N TYR A 43 12.23 -5.34 1.69
CA TYR A 43 13.32 -5.38 2.66
C TYR A 43 14.63 -5.93 2.09
N GLY A 44 14.54 -6.78 1.06
CA GLY A 44 15.71 -7.30 0.35
C GLY A 44 16.61 -6.20 -0.23
N ILE A 45 16.06 -5.02 -0.54
CA ILE A 45 16.80 -3.83 -0.98
C ILE A 45 17.50 -3.11 0.17
N LEU A 46 16.85 -3.04 1.34
CA LEU A 46 17.38 -2.33 2.51
C LEU A 46 18.59 -3.05 3.12
N GLY A 47 18.70 -4.37 2.92
CA GLY A 47 19.90 -5.17 3.26
C GLY A 47 20.93 -5.33 2.13
N ALA A 48 20.74 -4.69 0.96
CA ALA A 48 21.49 -5.01 -0.26
C ALA A 48 22.85 -4.29 -0.38
N SER A 49 23.72 -4.43 0.62
CA SER A 49 25.17 -4.29 0.37
C SER A 49 25.75 -5.55 -0.31
N HIS A 50 25.02 -6.68 -0.33
CA HIS A 50 25.61 -7.99 -0.69
C HIS A 50 24.74 -8.91 -1.58
N VAL A 51 23.85 -8.39 -2.43
CA VAL A 51 23.17 -9.27 -3.41
C VAL A 51 24.06 -9.50 -4.63
N ASN A 52 25.03 -10.41 -4.48
CA ASN A 52 25.52 -11.21 -5.59
C ASN A 52 24.62 -12.46 -5.68
N ALA A 53 23.58 -12.40 -6.51
CA ALA A 53 22.79 -13.58 -6.86
C ALA A 53 22.34 -13.47 -8.33
N VAL A 54 22.38 -14.61 -9.03
CA VAL A 54 22.03 -14.77 -10.45
C VAL A 54 20.60 -14.33 -10.76
N THR A 55 19.73 -14.20 -9.76
CA THR A 55 18.31 -13.82 -9.89
C THR A 55 18.07 -12.45 -9.28
N THR A 56 17.55 -11.53 -10.09
CA THR A 56 17.26 -10.15 -9.70
C THR A 56 15.91 -10.02 -8.98
N ILE A 57 15.70 -8.91 -8.25
CA ILE A 57 14.40 -8.57 -7.64
C ILE A 57 13.28 -8.55 -8.69
N ALA A 58 13.58 -8.12 -9.91
CA ALA A 58 12.63 -8.11 -11.01
C ALA A 58 12.16 -9.53 -11.39
N GLU A 59 13.06 -10.50 -11.40
CA GLU A 59 12.70 -11.90 -11.67
C GLU A 59 11.80 -12.47 -10.57
N TYR A 60 12.10 -12.22 -9.30
CA TYR A 60 11.24 -12.65 -8.19
C TYR A 60 9.87 -11.99 -8.24
N TYR A 61 9.82 -10.69 -8.53
CA TYR A 61 8.56 -9.98 -8.72
C TYR A 61 7.72 -10.62 -9.82
N GLN A 62 8.33 -10.92 -10.98
CA GLN A 62 7.65 -11.55 -12.10
C GLN A 62 7.15 -12.95 -11.75
N ILE A 63 7.93 -13.74 -11.00
CA ILE A 63 7.50 -15.06 -10.50
C ILE A 63 6.27 -14.92 -9.62
N LEU A 64 6.30 -14.01 -8.64
CA LEU A 64 5.15 -13.79 -7.75
C LEU A 64 3.93 -13.30 -8.52
N GLN A 65 4.11 -12.37 -9.45
CA GLN A 65 3.01 -11.86 -10.26
C GLN A 65 2.35 -12.96 -11.10
N GLU A 66 3.14 -13.87 -11.66
CA GLU A 66 2.63 -15.04 -12.37
C GLU A 66 1.85 -15.99 -11.45
N TRP A 67 2.31 -16.17 -10.20
CA TRP A 67 1.54 -16.93 -9.20
C TRP A 67 0.23 -16.25 -8.82
N VAL A 68 0.21 -14.93 -8.68
CA VAL A 68 -1.03 -14.18 -8.44
C VAL A 68 -2.03 -14.40 -9.57
N ARG A 69 -1.60 -14.40 -10.84
CA ARG A 69 -2.48 -14.67 -11.98
C ARG A 69 -3.14 -16.05 -11.92
N ARG A 70 -2.47 -17.05 -11.32
CA ARG A 70 -2.95 -18.43 -11.20
C ARG A 70 -3.92 -18.64 -10.04
N LEU A 71 -3.88 -17.76 -9.03
CA LEU A 71 -4.79 -17.86 -7.89
C LEU A 71 -6.26 -17.71 -8.34
N PRO A 72 -7.20 -18.42 -7.68
CA PRO A 72 -8.61 -18.09 -7.82
C PRO A 72 -8.86 -16.65 -7.39
N LYS A 73 -9.76 -15.94 -8.09
CA LYS A 73 -10.10 -14.52 -7.80
C LYS A 73 -10.47 -14.23 -6.35
N LEU A 74 -10.97 -15.24 -5.63
CA LEU A 74 -11.31 -15.16 -4.21
C LEU A 74 -10.08 -14.89 -3.30
N TYR A 75 -8.87 -15.18 -3.78
CA TYR A 75 -7.62 -15.08 -3.00
C TYR A 75 -6.63 -14.08 -3.60
N GLN A 76 -7.01 -13.34 -4.65
CA GLN A 76 -6.09 -12.46 -5.38
C GLN A 76 -5.95 -11.07 -4.78
N GLY A 77 -6.90 -10.60 -3.95
CA GLY A 77 -6.94 -9.22 -3.49
C GLY A 77 -5.69 -8.77 -2.73
N GLU A 78 -5.33 -9.49 -1.66
CA GLU A 78 -4.16 -9.15 -0.85
C GLU A 78 -2.83 -9.32 -1.61
N PRO A 79 -2.59 -10.44 -2.34
CA PRO A 79 -1.39 -10.58 -3.15
C PRO A 79 -1.19 -9.45 -4.18
N ILE A 80 -2.26 -9.00 -4.85
CA ILE A 80 -2.19 -7.86 -5.78
C ILE A 80 -1.77 -6.60 -5.04
N GLY A 81 -2.38 -6.32 -3.88
CA GLY A 81 -2.01 -5.16 -3.06
C GLY A 81 -0.56 -5.22 -2.59
N ALA A 82 -0.10 -6.37 -2.10
CA ALA A 82 1.27 -6.54 -1.63
C ALA A 82 2.30 -6.35 -2.75
N LEU A 83 2.04 -6.89 -3.95
CA LEU A 83 2.90 -6.65 -5.12
C LEU A 83 2.87 -5.20 -5.61
N ALA A 84 1.73 -4.52 -5.49
CA ALA A 84 1.68 -3.09 -5.78
C ALA A 84 2.57 -2.30 -4.81
N ASN A 85 2.52 -2.64 -3.52
CA ASN A 85 3.35 -2.00 -2.49
C ASN A 85 4.85 -2.25 -2.69
N SER A 86 5.25 -3.39 -3.25
CA SER A 86 6.67 -3.71 -3.50
C SER A 86 7.19 -3.16 -4.83
N MET A 87 6.39 -2.44 -5.62
CA MET A 87 6.76 -2.03 -6.99
C MET A 87 7.90 -1.01 -7.05
N TRP A 88 8.06 -0.19 -5.99
CA TRP A 88 9.18 0.76 -5.90
C TRP A 88 10.55 0.06 -5.94
N ALA A 89 10.59 -1.23 -5.58
CA ALA A 89 11.78 -2.07 -5.59
C ALA A 89 12.29 -2.40 -7.02
N LEU A 90 11.46 -2.18 -8.04
CA LEU A 90 11.81 -2.44 -9.43
C LEU A 90 12.60 -1.27 -10.02
N ASN A 91 13.60 -1.55 -10.85
CA ASN A 91 14.40 -0.52 -11.52
C ASN A 91 13.86 -0.12 -12.91
N ALA A 92 13.01 -0.95 -13.51
CA ALA A 92 12.43 -0.76 -14.83
C ALA A 92 11.04 -1.40 -14.90
N GLN A 93 10.31 -1.15 -15.98
CA GLN A 93 9.03 -1.80 -16.31
C GLN A 93 7.89 -1.62 -15.28
N ARG A 94 8.01 -0.62 -14.40
CA ARG A 94 7.02 -0.37 -13.34
C ARG A 94 5.63 -0.10 -13.91
N PHE A 95 5.56 0.62 -15.02
CA PHE A 95 4.28 0.94 -15.66
C PHE A 95 3.58 -0.32 -16.18
N GLU A 96 4.32 -1.22 -16.83
CA GLU A 96 3.79 -2.48 -17.34
C GLU A 96 3.28 -3.38 -16.21
N HIS A 97 4.07 -3.54 -15.14
CA HIS A 97 3.64 -4.30 -13.96
C HIS A 97 2.42 -3.66 -13.27
N TYR A 98 2.38 -2.33 -13.19
CA TYR A 98 1.24 -1.60 -12.63
C TYR A 98 -0.04 -1.85 -13.43
N VAL A 99 0.02 -1.67 -14.75
CA VAL A 99 -1.10 -1.89 -15.67
C VAL A 99 -1.66 -3.29 -15.48
N GLU A 100 -0.80 -4.30 -15.41
CA GLU A 100 -1.22 -5.69 -15.22
C GLU A 100 -1.88 -5.93 -13.85
N LEU A 101 -1.30 -5.39 -12.76
CA LEU A 101 -1.91 -5.52 -11.43
C LEU A 101 -3.24 -4.80 -11.32
N ARG A 102 -3.34 -3.60 -11.92
CA ARG A 102 -4.60 -2.85 -12.02
C ARG A 102 -5.64 -3.67 -12.77
N ASP A 103 -5.29 -4.24 -13.93
CA ASP A 103 -6.25 -5.02 -14.73
C ASP A 103 -6.74 -6.26 -13.98
N LEU A 104 -5.86 -6.93 -13.24
CA LEU A 104 -6.26 -8.01 -12.35
C LEU A 104 -7.20 -7.52 -11.24
N ALA A 105 -6.90 -6.39 -10.61
CA ALA A 105 -7.73 -5.81 -9.55
C ALA A 105 -9.12 -5.42 -10.02
N LEU A 106 -9.24 -4.83 -11.21
CA LEU A 106 -10.53 -4.44 -11.80
C LEU A 106 -11.45 -5.66 -12.03
N LEU A 107 -10.86 -6.85 -12.23
CA LEU A 107 -11.58 -8.11 -12.42
C LEU A 107 -11.96 -8.82 -11.11
N LEU A 108 -11.55 -8.30 -9.95
CA LEU A 108 -11.83 -8.90 -8.64
C LEU A 108 -13.31 -8.79 -8.25
N PRO A 109 -13.81 -9.77 -7.47
CA PRO A 109 -15.07 -9.62 -6.76
C PRO A 109 -14.97 -8.50 -5.71
N ASN A 110 -16.10 -7.83 -5.44
CA ASN A 110 -16.13 -6.63 -4.61
C ASN A 110 -15.53 -6.81 -3.20
N HIS A 111 -15.60 -8.02 -2.62
CA HIS A 111 -15.05 -8.33 -1.29
C HIS A 111 -13.54 -8.62 -1.29
N GLN A 112 -12.87 -8.61 -2.44
CA GLN A 112 -11.40 -8.67 -2.53
C GLN A 112 -10.81 -7.33 -2.95
N LEU A 113 -11.66 -6.41 -3.43
CA LEU A 113 -11.21 -5.19 -4.07
C LEU A 113 -10.53 -4.23 -3.10
N GLY A 114 -11.02 -4.13 -1.86
CA GLY A 114 -10.40 -3.24 -0.88
C GLY A 114 -8.97 -3.63 -0.52
N ASN A 115 -8.66 -4.93 -0.51
CA ASN A 115 -7.32 -5.43 -0.24
C ASN A 115 -6.31 -5.03 -1.34
N ALA A 116 -6.73 -5.11 -2.61
CA ALA A 116 -5.89 -4.65 -3.73
C ALA A 116 -5.76 -3.11 -3.73
N LEU A 117 -6.87 -2.40 -3.53
CA LEU A 117 -6.92 -0.94 -3.53
C LEU A 117 -6.27 -0.29 -2.30
N ARG A 118 -5.87 -1.06 -1.28
CA ARG A 118 -5.07 -0.54 -0.17
C ARG A 118 -3.69 -0.06 -0.62
N TYR A 119 -3.12 -0.66 -1.66
CA TYR A 119 -1.74 -0.38 -2.07
C TYR A 119 -1.59 -0.05 -3.56
N LEU A 120 -2.57 -0.38 -4.41
CA LEU A 120 -2.56 0.06 -5.81
C LEU A 120 -2.46 1.58 -5.98
N PRO A 121 -3.16 2.42 -5.20
CA PRO A 121 -2.96 3.87 -5.28
C PRO A 121 -1.53 4.28 -4.90
N VAL A 122 -0.91 3.61 -3.92
CA VAL A 122 0.45 3.92 -3.47
C VAL A 122 1.45 3.70 -4.61
N ALA A 123 1.29 2.62 -5.37
CA ALA A 123 2.16 2.31 -6.49
C ALA A 123 2.16 3.38 -7.61
N LEU A 124 1.17 4.29 -7.65
CA LEU A 124 1.14 5.41 -8.61
C LEU A 124 2.37 6.30 -8.49
N GLU A 125 2.90 6.51 -7.28
CA GLU A 125 4.07 7.36 -7.05
C GLU A 125 5.31 6.86 -7.81
N THR A 126 5.32 5.58 -8.16
CA THR A 126 6.44 4.92 -8.84
C THR A 126 6.39 5.10 -10.36
N LEU A 127 5.27 5.62 -10.88
CA LEU A 127 5.01 5.81 -12.31
C LEU A 127 5.37 7.22 -12.77
N PRO A 128 5.62 7.42 -14.08
CA PRO A 128 5.69 8.75 -14.66
C PRO A 128 4.39 9.55 -14.41
N TRP A 129 4.54 10.82 -14.04
CA TRP A 129 3.46 11.69 -13.59
C TRP A 129 2.36 11.89 -14.65
N GLU A 130 2.71 11.73 -15.93
CA GLU A 130 1.80 11.83 -17.07
C GLU A 130 0.68 10.79 -17.01
N HIS A 131 0.90 9.67 -16.31
CA HIS A 131 -0.08 8.59 -16.18
C HIS A 131 -0.96 8.72 -14.94
N HIS A 132 -0.54 9.47 -13.92
CA HIS A 132 -1.20 9.49 -12.61
C HIS A 132 -2.69 9.83 -12.68
N ALA A 133 -3.07 10.83 -13.49
CA ALA A 133 -4.46 11.27 -13.59
C ALA A 133 -5.37 10.22 -14.23
N TYR A 134 -4.88 9.56 -15.28
CA TYR A 134 -5.62 8.50 -15.96
C TYR A 134 -5.76 7.28 -15.07
N GLU A 135 -4.67 6.82 -14.46
CA GLU A 135 -4.68 5.63 -13.61
C GLU A 135 -5.53 5.83 -12.35
N LEU A 136 -5.47 7.01 -11.72
CA LEU A 136 -6.35 7.34 -10.59
C LEU A 136 -7.83 7.26 -10.97
N SER A 137 -8.20 7.70 -12.17
CA SER A 137 -9.61 7.65 -12.61
C SER A 137 -10.15 6.21 -12.71
N LEU A 138 -9.31 5.25 -13.11
CA LEU A 138 -9.68 3.84 -13.15
C LEU A 138 -9.84 3.25 -11.74
N LEU A 139 -8.96 3.65 -10.80
CA LEU A 139 -9.05 3.22 -9.41
C LEU A 139 -10.27 3.82 -8.69
N GLU A 140 -10.69 5.03 -9.07
CA GLU A 140 -11.91 5.67 -8.56
C GLU A 140 -13.17 4.87 -8.87
N ASP A 141 -13.33 4.45 -10.12
CA ASP A 141 -14.45 3.61 -10.54
C ASP A 141 -14.45 2.26 -9.79
N ALA A 142 -13.25 1.71 -9.54
CA ALA A 142 -13.11 0.51 -8.73
C ALA A 142 -13.51 0.76 -7.27
N ALA A 143 -13.08 1.87 -6.67
CA ALA A 143 -13.37 2.22 -5.29
C ALA A 143 -14.88 2.31 -5.02
N GLN A 144 -15.68 2.73 -5.99
CA GLN A 144 -17.15 2.77 -5.88
C GLN A 144 -17.80 1.39 -5.70
N ARG A 145 -17.13 0.30 -6.13
CA ARG A 145 -17.63 -1.07 -5.96
C ARG A 145 -17.29 -1.69 -4.61
N VAL A 146 -16.43 -1.02 -3.82
CA VAL A 146 -15.92 -1.56 -2.56
C VAL A 146 -17.03 -1.63 -1.52
N ILE A 147 -17.17 -2.81 -0.91
CA ILE A 147 -18.17 -3.03 0.14
C ILE A 147 -17.82 -2.25 1.42
N PRO A 148 -18.80 -1.85 2.25
CA PRO A 148 -18.57 -1.02 3.44
C PRO A 148 -17.42 -1.48 4.33
N GLY A 149 -17.35 -2.79 4.65
CA GLY A 149 -16.33 -3.35 5.53
C GLY A 149 -14.88 -3.32 5.01
N GLN A 150 -14.64 -2.77 3.82
CA GLN A 150 -13.31 -2.62 3.23
C GLN A 150 -12.96 -1.18 2.85
N ARG A 151 -13.87 -0.23 3.07
CA ARG A 151 -13.66 1.17 2.66
C ARG A 151 -12.52 1.85 3.41
N THR A 152 -12.29 1.46 4.67
CA THR A 152 -11.15 1.92 5.47
C THR A 152 -9.81 1.59 4.83
N LEU A 153 -9.64 0.35 4.34
CA LEU A 153 -8.42 -0.08 3.64
C LEU A 153 -8.12 0.79 2.42
N VAL A 154 -9.15 1.12 1.64
CA VAL A 154 -9.01 1.95 0.44
C VAL A 154 -8.74 3.40 0.80
N ALA A 155 -9.43 3.93 1.81
CA ALA A 155 -9.19 5.28 2.31
C ALA A 155 -7.74 5.44 2.79
N VAL A 156 -7.20 4.46 3.53
CA VAL A 156 -5.79 4.46 3.93
C VAL A 156 -4.88 4.49 2.70
N GLY A 157 -5.11 3.62 1.71
CA GLY A 157 -4.29 3.55 0.51
C GLY A 157 -4.24 4.86 -0.28
N LEU A 158 -5.39 5.50 -0.45
CA LEU A 158 -5.51 6.80 -1.13
C LEU A 158 -4.79 7.92 -0.37
N ILE A 159 -4.94 7.97 0.96
CA ILE A 159 -4.27 8.97 1.78
C ILE A 159 -2.75 8.76 1.77
N LYS A 160 -2.28 7.51 1.82
CA LYS A 160 -0.86 7.15 1.69
C LYS A 160 -0.27 7.56 0.34
N ALA A 161 -1.04 7.43 -0.74
CA ALA A 161 -0.60 7.80 -2.08
C ALA A 161 -0.58 9.31 -2.35
N ALA A 162 -1.38 10.08 -1.61
CA ALA A 162 -1.61 11.50 -1.86
C ALA A 162 -0.34 12.39 -1.87
N PRO A 163 0.74 12.13 -1.10
CA PRO A 163 1.99 12.89 -1.18
C PRO A 163 2.80 12.61 -2.45
N GLY A 164 2.64 11.45 -3.09
CA GLY A 164 3.41 11.01 -4.25
C GLY A 164 2.91 11.55 -5.60
N VAL A 165 1.88 12.39 -5.60
CA VAL A 165 1.22 12.93 -6.80
C VAL A 165 1.09 14.45 -6.76
N GLY A 166 0.78 15.07 -7.90
CA GLY A 166 0.58 16.53 -7.97
C GLY A 166 -0.60 17.03 -7.12
N GLU A 167 -0.56 18.29 -6.69
CA GLU A 167 -1.53 18.89 -5.72
C GLU A 167 -3.00 18.64 -6.07
N ALA A 168 -3.38 18.80 -7.34
CA ALA A 168 -4.75 18.58 -7.79
C ALA A 168 -5.20 17.11 -7.62
N LEU A 169 -4.34 16.15 -7.91
CA LEU A 169 -4.62 14.72 -7.73
C LEU A 169 -4.58 14.34 -6.25
N SER A 170 -3.63 14.90 -5.49
CA SER A 170 -3.56 14.75 -4.03
C SER A 170 -4.88 15.16 -3.38
N LYS A 171 -5.40 16.34 -3.73
CA LYS A 171 -6.71 16.81 -3.26
C LYS A 171 -7.83 15.84 -3.63
N ARG A 172 -7.85 15.34 -4.86
CA ARG A 172 -8.85 14.38 -5.34
C ARG A 172 -8.80 13.05 -4.57
N MET A 173 -7.61 12.53 -4.28
CA MET A 173 -7.42 11.32 -3.46
C MET A 173 -7.93 11.52 -2.04
N TRP A 174 -7.64 12.67 -1.41
CA TRP A 174 -8.18 13.01 -0.08
C TRP A 174 -9.71 13.07 -0.08
N GLN A 175 -10.29 13.74 -1.07
CA GLN A 175 -11.74 13.80 -1.22
C GLN A 175 -12.34 12.41 -1.36
N LEU A 176 -11.82 11.58 -2.26
CA LEU A 176 -12.31 10.22 -2.47
C LEU A 176 -12.20 9.38 -1.20
N ALA A 177 -11.06 9.41 -0.53
CA ALA A 177 -10.82 8.67 0.70
C ALA A 177 -11.84 9.04 1.79
N LEU A 178 -12.07 10.33 2.01
CA LEU A 178 -13.00 10.80 3.03
C LEU A 178 -14.47 10.51 2.66
N HIS A 179 -14.84 10.58 1.37
CA HIS A 179 -16.18 10.20 0.92
C HIS A 179 -16.44 8.69 1.08
N LEU A 180 -15.41 7.84 0.94
CA LEU A 180 -15.55 6.40 1.23
C LEU A 180 -15.89 6.14 2.71
N LEU A 181 -15.45 7.02 3.61
CA LEU A 181 -15.72 6.93 5.04
C LEU A 181 -17.04 7.58 5.46
N ASP A 182 -17.75 8.26 4.55
CA ASP A 182 -19.02 8.91 4.88
C ASP A 182 -20.05 7.88 5.40
N GLY A 183 -20.66 8.21 6.54
CA GLY A 183 -21.61 7.33 7.24
C GLY A 183 -20.99 6.10 7.90
N GLY A 184 -19.66 6.02 7.96
CA GLY A 184 -18.92 5.00 8.73
C GLY A 184 -19.00 5.21 10.25
N ASN A 185 -18.56 4.21 11.01
CA ASN A 185 -18.42 4.34 12.46
C ASN A 185 -17.20 5.20 12.82
N GLU A 186 -17.27 5.96 13.91
CA GLU A 186 -16.16 6.78 14.40
C GLU A 186 -14.91 5.96 14.71
N THR A 187 -15.07 4.71 15.17
CA THR A 187 -13.95 3.78 15.40
C THR A 187 -13.24 3.43 14.09
N ASP A 188 -13.99 3.12 13.04
CA ASP A 188 -13.42 2.78 11.71
C ASP A 188 -12.65 3.97 11.13
N ILE A 189 -13.12 5.19 11.43
CA ILE A 189 -12.45 6.43 11.03
C ILE A 189 -11.13 6.59 11.80
N LEU A 190 -11.12 6.40 13.12
CA LEU A 190 -9.88 6.44 13.90
C LEU A 190 -8.86 5.39 13.45
N ASP A 191 -9.33 4.17 13.16
CA ASP A 191 -8.46 3.08 12.69
C ASP A 191 -7.70 3.46 11.42
N VAL A 192 -8.31 4.21 10.49
CA VAL A 192 -7.64 4.75 9.30
C VAL A 192 -6.45 5.63 9.71
N PHE A 193 -6.63 6.53 10.68
CA PHE A 193 -5.58 7.45 11.11
C PHE A 193 -4.48 6.75 11.95
N HIS A 194 -4.85 5.80 12.82
CA HIS A 194 -3.86 4.98 13.54
C HIS A 194 -3.08 4.07 12.59
N GLU A 195 -3.69 3.57 11.51
CA GLU A 195 -2.97 2.79 10.50
C GLU A 195 -1.95 3.66 9.72
N LEU A 196 -2.33 4.89 9.37
CA LEU A 196 -1.42 5.87 8.79
C LEU A 196 -0.23 6.11 9.73
N GLU A 197 -0.48 6.26 11.03
CA GLU A 197 0.57 6.45 12.05
C GLU A 197 1.59 5.30 12.10
N LYS A 198 1.09 4.06 12.16
CA LYS A 198 1.94 2.85 12.23
C LYS A 198 2.83 2.72 11.01
N THR A 199 2.29 3.03 9.84
CA THR A 199 3.02 2.90 8.58
C THR A 199 4.17 3.91 8.51
N ASP A 200 3.93 5.14 8.97
CA ASP A 200 4.97 6.17 9.02
C ASP A 200 6.03 5.91 10.10
N SER A 201 5.63 5.31 11.23
CA SER A 201 6.57 4.93 12.30
C SER A 201 7.52 3.81 11.88
N ILE A 202 7.07 2.89 11.03
CA ILE A 202 7.93 1.84 10.44
C ILE A 202 8.95 2.45 9.47
N LEU A 203 8.56 3.48 8.72
CA LEU A 203 9.46 4.18 7.78
C LEU A 203 10.37 5.22 8.47
N ALA A 204 9.99 5.73 9.64
CA ALA A 204 10.75 6.71 10.42
C ALA A 204 11.88 6.11 11.27
N LEU A 205 11.94 4.77 11.41
CA LEU A 205 13.03 4.08 12.12
C LEU A 205 14.35 4.05 11.34
N GLU A 206 14.37 4.45 10.07
CA GLU A 206 15.57 4.47 9.22
C GLU A 206 15.80 5.88 8.64
N GLU A 207 16.63 6.68 9.32
CA GLU A 207 17.45 7.85 8.89
C GLU A 207 17.03 8.72 7.67
N ASN A 208 15.76 8.75 7.28
CA ASN A 208 15.23 9.58 6.21
C ASN A 208 13.98 10.32 6.72
N PRO A 209 14.12 11.52 7.31
CA PRO A 209 13.03 12.26 7.96
C PRO A 209 11.99 12.83 6.97
N ARG A 210 11.88 12.29 5.74
CA ARG A 210 11.02 12.83 4.67
C ARG A 210 9.57 12.36 4.70
N ILE A 211 9.19 11.42 5.58
CA ILE A 211 7.79 10.97 5.72
C ILE A 211 7.26 11.39 7.09
N ILE A 212 7.46 12.65 7.44
CA ILE A 212 6.48 13.34 8.27
C ILE A 212 5.44 13.79 7.26
N LEU A 213 4.22 13.22 7.31
CA LEU A 213 3.06 13.73 6.58
C LEU A 213 2.90 15.22 6.90
N TYR A 214 3.56 16.09 6.13
CA TYR A 214 3.20 17.50 6.07
C TYR A 214 1.79 17.51 5.52
N LEU A 215 0.80 17.70 6.39
CA LEU A 215 -0.59 17.71 5.96
C LEU A 215 -0.83 19.00 5.16
N PRO A 216 -1.01 18.92 3.83
CA PRO A 216 -1.13 20.11 3.01
C PRO A 216 -2.44 20.84 3.33
N LYS A 217 -2.50 22.14 3.00
CA LYS A 217 -3.65 23.00 3.34
C LYS A 217 -4.97 22.43 2.81
N HIS A 218 -4.99 21.86 1.61
CA HIS A 218 -6.18 21.23 1.05
C HIS A 218 -6.64 20.04 1.89
N ALA A 219 -5.75 19.17 2.32
CA ALA A 219 -6.10 18.03 3.16
C ALA A 219 -6.70 18.46 4.51
N LYS A 220 -6.17 19.54 5.12
CA LYS A 220 -6.76 20.14 6.33
C LYS A 220 -8.20 20.62 6.10
N THR A 221 -8.45 21.27 4.96
CA THR A 221 -9.79 21.71 4.58
C THR A 221 -10.73 20.52 4.39
N GLU A 222 -10.31 19.49 3.63
CA GLU A 222 -11.16 18.32 3.39
C GLU A 222 -11.48 17.53 4.67
N ILE A 223 -10.51 17.39 5.59
CA ILE A 223 -10.74 16.75 6.90
C ILE A 223 -11.76 17.54 7.73
N LYS A 224 -11.66 18.88 7.73
CA LYS A 224 -12.61 19.73 8.44
C LYS A 224 -14.03 19.58 7.87
N ASP A 225 -14.16 19.62 6.54
CA ASP A 225 -15.44 19.46 5.86
C ASP A 225 -16.04 18.06 6.11
N PHE A 226 -15.19 17.03 6.17
CA PHE A 226 -15.59 15.66 6.51
C PHE A 226 -16.12 15.54 7.95
N ILE A 227 -15.42 16.13 8.93
CA ILE A 227 -15.84 16.16 10.34
C ILE A 227 -17.21 16.83 10.47
N GLU A 228 -17.38 17.99 9.84
CA GLU A 228 -18.65 18.73 9.86
C GLU A 228 -19.79 17.94 9.21
N ARG A 229 -19.53 17.32 8.05
CA ARG A 229 -20.52 16.51 7.31
C ARG A 229 -20.98 15.28 8.08
N ASN A 230 -20.06 14.58 8.76
CA ASN A 230 -20.36 13.33 9.46
C ASN A 230 -20.74 13.52 10.94
N ARG A 231 -20.70 14.77 11.45
CA ARG A 231 -21.02 15.11 12.84
C ARG A 231 -20.19 14.30 13.84
N ILE A 232 -18.91 14.13 13.53
CA ILE A 232 -17.97 13.39 14.35
C ILE A 232 -17.90 14.02 15.75
N SER A 233 -17.92 13.17 16.77
CA SER A 233 -17.92 13.61 18.16
C SER A 233 -16.67 14.42 18.50
N GLN A 234 -16.82 15.35 19.46
CA GLN A 234 -15.72 16.23 19.86
C GLN A 234 -14.51 15.44 20.38
N ALA A 235 -14.74 14.31 21.07
CA ALA A 235 -13.66 13.46 21.58
C ALA A 235 -12.78 12.91 20.44
N ILE A 236 -13.40 12.45 19.35
CA ILE A 236 -12.70 11.94 18.17
C ILE A 236 -12.03 13.10 17.42
N CYS A 237 -12.69 14.26 17.33
CA CYS A 237 -12.08 15.45 16.76
C CYS A 237 -10.81 15.85 17.53
N ASP A 238 -10.84 15.86 18.86
CA ASP A 238 -9.71 16.19 19.71
C ASP A 238 -8.55 15.20 19.53
N GLU A 239 -8.84 13.90 19.38
CA GLU A 239 -7.86 12.86 19.08
C GLU A 239 -7.23 13.05 17.69
N LEU A 240 -8.07 13.28 16.66
CA LEU A 240 -7.62 13.57 15.29
C LEU A 240 -6.76 14.84 15.22
N PHE A 241 -7.17 15.91 15.89
CA PHE A 241 -6.40 17.16 15.90
C PHE A 241 -5.10 17.02 16.71
N THR A 242 -5.09 16.22 17.78
CA THR A 242 -3.86 15.88 18.50
C THR A 242 -2.88 15.13 17.60
N TYR A 243 -3.37 14.13 16.85
CA TYR A 243 -2.60 13.39 15.85
C TYR A 243 -2.01 14.31 14.77
N LEU A 244 -2.82 15.21 14.21
CA LEU A 244 -2.39 16.13 13.16
C LEU A 244 -1.44 17.23 13.68
N ALA A 245 -1.62 17.70 14.92
CA ALA A 245 -0.82 18.77 15.50
C ALA A 245 0.62 18.35 15.80
N GLN A 246 0.83 17.10 16.26
CA GLN A 246 2.15 16.52 16.54
C GLN A 246 3.05 16.48 15.28
N ARG A 247 2.48 16.57 14.07
CA ARG A 247 3.19 16.52 12.78
C ARG A 247 3.34 17.86 12.07
N THR A 248 2.95 18.95 12.72
CA THR A 248 3.13 20.32 12.18
C THR A 248 4.40 21.01 12.69
N TYR A 249 5.09 20.39 13.66
CA TYR A 249 6.32 20.90 14.27
C TYR A 249 7.37 19.79 14.30
N SER A 250 8.05 19.56 13.18
CA SER A 250 9.38 18.92 13.12
C SER A 250 10.09 19.38 11.86
#